data_AF-A0A9P5SYN9-F1
#
_entry.id   AF-A0A9P5SYN9-F1
#
_cell.length_a   1.000
_cell.length_b   1.000
_cell.length_c   1.000
_cell.angle_alpha   90.00
_cell.angle_beta   90.00
_cell.angle_gamma   90.00
#
_symmetry.space_group_name_H-M   'P 1'
#
loop_
_entity.id
_entity.type
_entity.pdbx_description
1 polymer ?
#
loop_
_entity_poly.entity_id
_entity_poly.type
_entity_poly.pdbx_seq_one_letter_code
_entity_poly.pdbx_strand_id
1 'polypeptide(L)'
;MALELANIYLENAYNARHPSIALVLCHETEVSLYHAKKSARGTKNQAVIDGIATAYIDLGKLLETHKHGTEAQAIYKKGGKLGGNSLDKGRPTKFSRPVNTPITAGSLRTPDLVDDPHV
;
A
#
# COMPACT_ATOMS: atom_id res chain seq x y z
N MET A 1 2.64 -13.77 4.90
CA MET A 1 1.77 -14.11 3.75
C MET A 1 0.49 -13.27 3.69
N ALA A 2 -0.48 -13.37 4.62
CA ALA A 2 -1.76 -12.63 4.47
C ALA A 2 -1.65 -11.09 4.42
N LEU A 3 -0.74 -10.48 5.20
CA LEU A 3 -0.50 -9.03 5.16
C LEU A 3 0.16 -8.59 3.84
N GLU A 4 1.04 -9.43 3.30
CA GLU A 4 1.76 -9.16 2.05
C GLU A 4 0.80 -9.18 0.86
N LEU A 5 -0.13 -10.15 0.83
CA LEU A 5 -1.24 -10.21 -0.12
C LEU A 5 -2.12 -8.94 -0.06
N ALA A 6 -2.47 -8.48 1.14
CA ALA A 6 -3.23 -7.24 1.29
C ALA A 6 -2.50 -6.02 0.71
N ASN A 7 -1.19 -5.93 0.90
CA ASN A 7 -0.38 -4.85 0.34
C ASN A 7 -0.32 -4.91 -1.20
N ILE A 8 -0.22 -6.12 -1.77
CA ILE A 8 -0.25 -6.32 -3.23
C ILE A 8 -1.60 -5.87 -3.80
N TYR A 9 -2.71 -6.26 -3.16
CA TYR A 9 -4.04 -5.83 -3.61
C TYR A 9 -4.24 -4.32 -3.49
N LEU A 10 -3.73 -3.68 -2.43
CA LEU A 10 -3.74 -2.23 -2.30
C LEU A 10 -2.97 -1.57 -3.44
N GLU A 11 -1.73 -1.99 -3.70
CA GLU A 11 -0.92 -1.41 -4.77
C GLU A 11 -1.60 -1.58 -6.13
N ASN A 12 -2.19 -2.74 -6.39
CA ASN A 12 -2.97 -2.97 -7.60
C ASN A 12 -4.23 -2.10 -7.65
N ALA A 13 -4.90 -1.86 -6.53
CA ALA A 13 -6.08 -1.00 -6.46
C ALA A 13 -5.71 0.46 -6.74
N TYR A 14 -4.58 0.94 -6.23
CA TYR A 14 -4.05 2.28 -6.50
C TYR A 14 -3.68 2.48 -7.97
N ASN A 15 -3.17 1.43 -8.62
CA ASN A 15 -2.75 1.46 -10.03
C ASN A 15 -3.87 1.07 -11.01
N ALA A 16 -5.03 0.63 -10.53
CA ALA A 16 -6.13 0.19 -11.36
C ALA A 16 -6.73 1.35 -12.15
N ARG A 17 -6.72 1.24 -13.49
CA ARG A 17 -7.30 2.25 -14.39
C ARG A 17 -8.83 2.32 -14.31
N HIS A 18 -9.47 1.22 -13.94
CA HIS A 18 -10.92 1.11 -13.88
C HIS A 18 -11.40 1.10 -12.42
N PRO A 19 -12.34 1.99 -12.04
CA PRO A 19 -12.88 2.04 -10.68
C PRO A 19 -13.46 0.70 -10.20
N SER A 20 -14.13 -0.05 -11.09
CA SER A 20 -14.70 -1.35 -10.73
C SER A 20 -13.63 -2.38 -10.34
N ILE A 21 -12.46 -2.35 -10.99
CA ILE A 21 -11.33 -3.23 -10.66
C ILE A 21 -10.74 -2.81 -9.30
N ALA A 22 -10.60 -1.50 -9.07
CA ALA A 22 -10.12 -0.97 -7.79
C ALA A 22 -11.03 -1.41 -6.63
N LEU A 23 -12.36 -1.38 -6.82
CA LEU A 23 -13.33 -1.80 -5.80
C LEU A 23 -13.28 -3.30 -5.49
N VAL A 24 -13.10 -4.15 -6.51
CA VAL A 24 -12.90 -5.60 -6.29
C VAL A 24 -11.63 -5.82 -5.48
N LEU A 25 -10.55 -5.12 -5.81
CA LEU A 25 -9.28 -5.22 -5.09
C LEU A 25 -9.38 -4.67 -3.65
N CYS A 26 -10.21 -3.65 -3.40
CA CYS A 26 -10.54 -3.21 -2.04
C CYS A 26 -11.16 -4.33 -1.22
N HIS A 27 -12.11 -5.06 -1.80
CA HIS A 27 -12.78 -6.16 -1.12
C HIS A 27 -11.80 -7.30 -0.80
N GLU A 28 -10.98 -7.69 -1.78
CA GLU A 28 -9.92 -8.71 -1.59
C GLU A 28 -8.89 -8.27 -0.53
N THR A 29 -8.55 -6.98 -0.49
CA THR A 29 -7.71 -6.38 0.55
C THR A 29 -8.35 -6.53 1.92
N GLU A 30 -9.63 -6.19 2.06
CA GLU A 30 -10.35 -6.28 3.33
C GLU A 30 -10.36 -7.71 3.88
N VAL A 31 -10.67 -8.69 3.03
CA VAL A 31 -10.67 -10.11 3.37
C VAL A 31 -9.28 -10.54 3.83
N SER A 32 -8.24 -10.16 3.08
CA SER A 32 -6.85 -10.46 3.42
C SER A 32 -6.42 -9.84 4.76
N LEU A 33 -6.84 -8.59 5.03
CA LEU A 33 -6.59 -7.93 6.31
C LEU A 33 -7.36 -8.55 7.47
N TYR A 34 -8.56 -9.09 7.23
CA TYR A 34 -9.27 -9.86 8.23
C TYR A 34 -8.51 -11.13 8.61
N HIS A 35 -7.99 -11.86 7.62
CA HIS A 35 -7.16 -13.04 7.86
C HIS A 35 -5.83 -12.69 8.54
N ALA A 36 -5.16 -11.62 8.12
CA ALA A 36 -3.94 -11.12 8.75
C ALA A 36 -4.18 -10.76 10.21
N LYS A 37 -5.26 -10.03 10.51
CA LYS A 37 -5.68 -9.72 11.88
C LYS A 37 -5.95 -10.97 12.69
N LYS A 38 -6.69 -11.95 12.13
CA LYS A 38 -7.03 -13.20 12.83
C LYS A 38 -5.78 -14.01 13.17
N SER A 39 -4.84 -14.10 12.22
CA SER A 39 -3.53 -14.72 12.43
C SER A 39 -2.68 -13.95 13.44
N ALA A 40 -2.80 -12.62 13.46
CA ALA A 40 -2.10 -11.76 14.40
C ALA A 40 -2.74 -11.70 15.81
N ARG A 41 -3.85 -12.40 16.06
CA ARG A 41 -4.45 -12.45 17.40
C ARG A 41 -3.51 -13.19 18.35
N GLY A 42 -3.03 -12.48 19.38
CA GLY A 42 -2.16 -13.05 20.41
C GLY A 42 -0.66 -12.90 20.13
N THR A 43 -0.26 -12.33 18.99
CA THR A 43 1.15 -11.94 18.81
C THR A 43 1.45 -10.66 19.58
N LYS A 44 2.63 -10.60 20.20
CA LYS A 44 3.19 -9.38 20.80
C LYS A 44 4.00 -8.54 19.79
N ASN A 45 4.01 -8.93 18.52
CA ASN A 45 4.75 -8.23 17.48
C ASN A 45 3.97 -6.98 17.05
N GLN A 46 4.30 -5.86 17.68
CA GLN A 46 3.66 -4.57 17.43
C GLN A 46 3.81 -4.13 15.97
N ALA A 47 4.93 -4.45 15.30
CA ALA A 47 5.12 -4.11 13.89
C ALA A 47 4.09 -4.78 12.97
N VAL A 48 3.65 -6.01 13.30
CA VAL A 48 2.59 -6.70 12.54
C VAL A 48 1.24 -6.03 12.79
N ILE A 49 0.95 -5.66 14.04
CA ILE A 49 -0.29 -4.97 14.41
C ILE A 49 -0.38 -3.60 13.73
N ASP A 50 0.71 -2.83 13.75
CA ASP A 50 0.82 -1.51 13.15
C ASP A 50 0.75 -1.58 11.62
N GLY A 51 1.37 -2.59 11.00
CA GLY A 51 1.28 -2.83 9.56
C GLY A 51 -0.16 -3.14 9.13
N ILE A 52 -0.88 -3.98 9.87
CA ILE A 52 -2.29 -4.27 9.60
C ILE A 52 -3.14 -3.00 9.80
N ALA A 53 -2.91 -2.23 10.87
CA ALA A 53 -3.62 -0.99 11.12
C ALA A 53 -3.42 0.04 10.00
N THR A 54 -2.18 0.19 9.52
CA THR A 54 -1.82 1.08 8.41
C THR A 54 -2.51 0.67 7.12
N ALA A 55 -2.51 -0.62 6.79
CA ALA A 55 -3.19 -1.12 5.61
C ALA A 55 -4.72 -0.91 5.66
N TYR A 56 -5.36 -1.02 6.84
CA TYR A 56 -6.76 -0.62 6.98
C TYR A 56 -6.96 0.88 6.71
N ILE A 57 -6.06 1.75 7.18
CA ILE A 57 -6.16 3.20 6.91
C ILE A 57 -6.05 3.48 5.40
N ASP A 58 -5.10 2.85 4.71
CA ASP A 58 -4.91 3.08 3.28
C ASP A 58 -6.04 2.52 2.42
N LEU A 59 -6.67 1.41 2.85
CA LEU A 59 -7.91 0.92 2.26
C LEU A 59 -9.06 1.92 2.44
N GLY A 60 -9.18 2.52 3.63
CA GLY A 60 -10.19 3.55 3.91
C GLY A 60 -10.03 4.75 2.98
N LYS A 61 -8.80 5.25 2.79
CA LYS A 61 -8.53 6.38 1.89
C LYS A 61 -8.92 6.04 0.45
N LEU A 62 -8.59 4.84 0.00
CA LEU A 62 -8.91 4.42 -1.37
C LEU A 62 -10.43 4.34 -1.57
N LEU A 63 -11.18 3.79 -0.60
CA LEU A 63 -12.64 3.81 -0.64
C LEU A 63 -13.23 5.23 -0.66
N GLU A 64 -12.66 6.18 0.09
CA GLU A 64 -13.08 7.59 0.01
C GLU A 64 -12.86 8.17 -1.39
N THR A 65 -11.72 7.88 -2.02
CA THR A 65 -11.45 8.35 -3.40
C THR A 65 -12.44 7.79 -4.42
N HIS A 66 -13.02 6.63 -4.16
CA HIS A 66 -14.06 6.02 -4.98
C HIS A 66 -15.49 6.41 -4.56
N LYS A 67 -15.66 7.37 -3.65
CA LYS A 67 -16.96 7.82 -3.09
C LYS A 67 -17.71 6.79 -2.23
N HIS A 68 -17.01 5.77 -1.74
CA HIS A 68 -17.55 4.78 -0.80
C HIS A 68 -17.31 5.20 0.66
N GLY A 69 -17.76 6.42 1.01
CA GLY A 69 -17.45 7.05 2.31
C GLY A 69 -17.97 6.28 3.53
N THR A 70 -19.15 5.65 3.43
CA THR A 70 -19.72 4.85 4.53
C THR A 70 -18.87 3.60 4.82
N GLU A 71 -18.40 2.94 3.77
CA GLU A 71 -17.52 1.77 3.89
C GLU A 71 -16.14 2.19 4.40
N ALA A 72 -15.60 3.30 3.89
CA ALA A 72 -14.34 3.86 4.37
C ALA A 72 -14.37 4.14 5.88
N GLN A 73 -15.44 4.74 6.41
CA GLN A 73 -15.58 4.96 7.86
C GLN A 73 -15.61 3.66 8.66
N ALA A 74 -16.26 2.61 8.14
CA ALA A 74 -16.26 1.30 8.78
C ALA A 74 -14.86 0.69 8.81
N ILE A 75 -14.11 0.83 7.71
CA ILE A 75 -12.71 0.39 7.60
C ILE A 75 -11.80 1.16 8.56
N TYR A 76 -11.91 2.49 8.65
CA TYR A 76 -11.14 3.30 9.60
C TYR A 76 -11.37 2.87 11.05
N LYS A 77 -12.63 2.59 11.43
CA LYS A 77 -12.94 2.05 12.76
C LYS A 77 -12.28 0.69 13.02
N LYS A 78 -12.12 -0.16 11.99
CA LYS A 78 -11.43 -1.45 12.11
C LYS A 78 -9.92 -1.26 12.33
N GLY A 79 -9.28 -0.34 11.59
CA GLY A 79 -7.88 0.01 11.75
C GLY A 79 -7.59 0.65 13.12
N GLY A 80 -8.43 1.58 13.56
CA GLY A 80 -8.23 2.26 14.83
C GLY A 80 -8.49 1.42 16.08
N LYS A 81 -9.31 0.36 15.97
CA LYS A 81 -9.41 -0.66 17.02
C LYS A 81 -8.15 -1.53 17.15
N LEU A 82 -7.30 -1.61 16.12
CA LEU A 82 -6.05 -2.37 16.16
C LEU A 82 -4.90 -1.56 16.75
N GLY A 83 -4.70 -0.33 16.24
CA GLY A 83 -3.58 0.54 16.63
C GLY A 83 -3.82 1.30 17.93
N GLY A 84 -4.39 0.62 18.95
CA GLY A 84 -4.84 1.21 20.21
C GLY A 84 -3.97 2.38 20.67
N ASN A 85 -4.57 3.58 20.67
CA ASN A 85 -4.06 4.84 21.19
C ASN A 85 -3.16 5.72 20.30
N SER A 86 -2.87 5.36 19.03
CA SER A 86 -2.06 6.23 18.14
C SER A 86 -2.85 7.02 17.08
N LEU A 87 -4.18 7.02 17.12
CA LEU A 87 -5.03 7.80 16.19
C LEU A 87 -5.64 9.06 16.80
N ASP A 88 -5.24 9.44 18.01
CA ASP A 88 -5.55 10.76 18.53
C ASP A 88 -4.51 11.75 17.98
N LYS A 89 -4.97 12.67 17.12
CA LYS A 89 -4.25 13.77 16.44
C LYS A 89 -3.71 13.46 15.05
N GLY A 90 -4.61 13.64 14.09
CA GLY A 90 -4.38 14.42 12.86
C GLY A 90 -2.99 14.40 12.24
N ARG A 91 -2.82 13.56 11.22
CA ARG A 91 -2.25 13.98 9.94
C ARG A 91 -2.41 12.83 8.93
N PRO A 92 -2.77 13.11 7.66
CA PRO A 92 -2.51 12.15 6.60
C PRO A 92 -0.99 12.01 6.51
N THR A 93 -0.46 10.92 7.03
CA THR A 93 0.89 10.49 6.66
C THR A 93 0.80 10.19 5.18
N LYS A 94 1.35 11.13 4.41
CA LYS A 94 1.69 10.93 3.02
C LYS A 94 2.43 9.61 2.97
N PHE A 95 2.02 8.75 2.04
CA PHE A 95 2.80 7.64 1.51
C PHE A 95 4.31 7.90 1.65
N SER A 96 4.92 7.41 2.72
CA SER A 96 6.32 7.04 2.69
C SER A 96 6.33 5.66 2.06
N ARG A 97 6.17 5.66 0.72
CA ARG A 97 6.67 4.55 -0.09
C ARG A 97 8.12 4.33 0.35
N PRO A 98 8.59 3.08 0.54
CA PRO A 98 10.02 2.85 0.53
C PRO A 98 10.52 3.45 -0.79
N VAL A 99 11.40 4.44 -0.68
CA VAL A 99 12.04 5.04 -1.83
C VAL A 99 12.78 3.90 -2.53
N ASN A 100 12.31 3.49 -3.71
CA ASN A 100 13.20 2.81 -4.64
C ASN A 100 14.24 3.86 -5.00
N THR A 101 15.35 3.89 -4.25
CA THR A 101 16.58 4.48 -4.74
C THR A 101 16.88 3.79 -6.07
N PRO A 102 17.01 4.53 -7.18
CA PRO A 102 17.61 3.94 -8.37
C PRO A 102 18.99 3.45 -7.94
N ILE A 103 19.19 2.13 -8.04
CA ILE A 103 20.54 1.59 -7.93
C ILE A 103 21.31 2.24 -9.07
N THR A 104 22.21 3.14 -8.70
CA THR A 104 23.27 3.68 -9.54
C THR A 104 24.12 2.51 -10.03
N ALA A 105 23.71 1.89 -11.13
CA ALA A 105 24.56 1.03 -11.92
C ALA A 105 25.34 1.93 -12.88
N GLY A 106 26.60 2.15 -12.51
CA GLY A 106 27.73 2.51 -13.36
C GLY A 106 27.44 3.24 -14.67
N SER A 107 27.85 4.50 -14.68
CA SER A 107 28.47 5.17 -15.83
C SER A 107 29.27 4.18 -16.69
N LEU A 108 28.69 3.74 -17.82
CA LEU A 108 29.44 3.21 -18.93
C LEU A 108 29.54 4.32 -19.97
N ARG A 109 30.70 4.96 -19.94
CA ARG A 109 31.21 5.90 -20.92
C ARG A 109 30.91 5.37 -22.32
N THR A 110 30.19 6.15 -23.10
CA THR A 110 30.25 6.11 -24.56
C THR A 110 31.71 6.38 -24.98
N PRO A 111 32.39 5.47 -25.67
CA PRO A 111 33.53 5.87 -26.48
C PRO A 111 32.99 6.48 -27.78
N ASP A 112 33.18 7.78 -27.86
CA ASP A 112 33.35 8.52 -29.10
C ASP A 112 34.38 7.81 -29.98
N LEU A 113 33.99 7.42 -31.20
CA LEU A 113 34.93 7.09 -32.26
C LEU A 113 34.34 7.49 -33.62
N VAL A 114 34.61 8.76 -33.95
CA VAL A 114 34.99 9.32 -35.26
C VAL A 114 34.82 8.46 -36.53
N ASP A 115 34.07 9.05 -37.48
CA ASP A 115 34.31 9.20 -38.93
C ASP A 115 35.01 8.09 -39.75
N ASP A 116 34.31 7.52 -40.74
CA ASP A 116 34.72 7.59 -42.16
C ASP A 116 33.60 7.05 -43.11
N PRO A 117 33.34 7.68 -44.27
CA PRO A 117 32.36 7.22 -45.26
C PRO A 117 33.01 6.53 -46.47
N HIS A 118 32.64 5.28 -46.80
CA HIS A 118 32.78 4.74 -48.16
C HIS A 118 31.99 3.43 -48.37
N VAL A 119 30.95 3.50 -49.21
CA VAL A 119 30.70 2.67 -50.42
C VAL A 119 29.40 3.13 -51.06
#